data_AF-A0A2T4G732-F1
#
_entry.id   AF-A0A2T4G732-F1
#
_cell.length_a   1.000
_cell.length_b   1.000
_cell.length_c   1.000
_cell.angle_alpha   90.00
_cell.angle_beta   90.00
_cell.angle_gamma   90.00
#
_symmetry.space_group_name_H-M   'P 1'
#
loop_
_entity.id
_entity.type
_entity.pdbx_description
1 polymer ?
#
loop_
_entity_poly.entity_id
_entity_poly.type
_entity_poly.pdbx_seq_one_letter_code
_entity_poly.pdbx_strand_id
1 'polypeptide(L)'
;MNASIDGRGSVVPNRLPEPVASGFNVQAGAKRGDLVNALQGAERRFGERFDCSTHVAVINMMMMTLGPRASDVFSEVTPAGDGYAVTMKDQYRVQVSQAELERAAQASRFSGQDPDVVKHANFMLAAFVKRKQQLGGYPTFEAALAKSLEGETSKRCLEGMGVYGLSRWVAARDMVGRESPWVRQTHDFGAALVVGGASHPHGNGYGYVLFDDRETPPQRDGVESQVAEGIRHADIWSGFYQGVEGNCVTVSAIKAAITRFPEGIYTSIVRTPGGCEVTMRDGFRLRLSHAELRQATAASNFAGSNPVLLDYANFLYACSAKRAQMENNDFRAEQGFAVALETLNDGEYPGEALQRLGLFGYIRNSTAEELADGAIGTLADGWHSVAVVGGALDLYGQKYDLGTSHWKRKTLTALKLV
;
A
#
# COMPACT_ATOMS: atom_id res chain seq x y z
N MET A 1 -59.30 38.28 7.12
CA MET A 1 -58.16 38.38 8.05
C MET A 1 -57.41 37.04 8.00
N ASN A 2 -56.19 37.08 7.45
CA ASN A 2 -54.98 36.26 7.65
C ASN A 2 -55.13 34.76 8.03
N ALA A 3 -54.71 33.84 7.14
CA ALA A 3 -53.38 33.15 7.12
C ALA A 3 -53.41 31.87 7.99
N SER A 4 -52.70 30.76 7.76
CA SER A 4 -51.57 30.42 6.90
C SER A 4 -51.54 28.89 6.69
N ILE A 5 -50.86 28.47 5.62
CA ILE A 5 -50.39 27.11 5.33
C ILE A 5 -49.19 26.77 6.23
N ASP A 6 -49.07 25.52 6.68
CA ASP A 6 -47.81 24.75 6.89
C ASP A 6 -48.18 23.36 7.47
N GLY A 7 -47.48 22.25 7.25
CA GLY A 7 -46.22 21.98 6.57
C GLY A 7 -45.91 20.49 6.77
N ARG A 8 -45.42 19.82 5.73
CA ARG A 8 -44.98 18.42 5.76
C ARG A 8 -43.73 18.28 6.62
N GLY A 9 -43.75 17.39 7.62
CA GLY A 9 -42.53 16.94 8.31
C GLY A 9 -41.86 15.80 7.55
N SER A 10 -40.73 16.09 6.91
CA SER A 10 -39.79 15.08 6.41
C SER A 10 -39.00 14.50 7.60
N VAL A 11 -38.88 13.18 7.67
CA VAL A 11 -37.97 12.50 8.59
C VAL A 11 -36.84 11.92 7.74
N VAL A 12 -35.67 12.55 7.81
CA VAL A 12 -34.40 12.03 7.28
C VAL A 12 -33.48 11.78 8.48
N PRO A 13 -32.94 10.56 8.69
CA PRO A 13 -31.95 10.36 9.72
C PRO A 13 -30.57 10.85 9.23
N ASN A 14 -30.13 11.97 9.80
CA ASN A 14 -28.80 12.56 9.64
C ASN A 14 -27.85 11.90 10.65
N ARG A 15 -26.96 11.00 10.19
CA ARG A 15 -25.67 10.57 10.79
C ARG A 15 -25.17 9.31 10.06
N LEU A 16 -23.86 9.15 9.87
CA LEU A 16 -23.28 7.80 9.74
C LEU A 16 -23.37 7.15 11.13
N PRO A 17 -23.81 5.87 11.25
CA PRO A 17 -23.89 5.22 12.56
C PRO A 17 -22.53 5.29 13.27
N GLU A 18 -22.53 5.75 14.51
CA GLU A 18 -21.34 5.83 15.35
C GLU A 18 -20.75 4.43 15.59
N PRO A 19 -19.42 4.32 15.81
CA PRO A 19 -18.82 3.06 16.19
C PRO A 19 -19.27 2.72 17.61
N VAL A 20 -20.27 1.84 17.74
CA VAL A 20 -20.63 1.26 19.04
C VAL A 20 -19.46 0.37 19.47
N ALA A 21 -18.71 0.83 20.47
CA ALA A 21 -17.84 -0.03 21.22
C ALA A 21 -18.69 -1.08 21.96
N SER A 22 -18.27 -2.34 21.84
CA SER A 22 -18.76 -3.55 22.51
C SER A 22 -20.05 -4.20 21.97
N GLY A 23 -19.86 -5.41 21.42
CA GLY A 23 -20.74 -6.53 21.71
C GLY A 23 -21.93 -6.77 20.79
N PHE A 24 -21.77 -6.75 19.46
CA PHE A 24 -22.75 -7.40 18.58
C PHE A 24 -22.07 -8.28 17.52
N ASN A 25 -22.42 -9.56 17.61
CA ASN A 25 -22.08 -10.63 16.70
C ASN A 25 -22.81 -10.40 15.37
N VAL A 26 -22.24 -9.59 14.47
CA VAL A 26 -22.75 -9.46 13.10
C VAL A 26 -22.19 -10.63 12.31
N GLN A 27 -23.08 -11.46 11.77
CA GLN A 27 -22.76 -12.55 10.86
C GLN A 27 -21.74 -12.10 9.82
N ALA A 28 -20.52 -12.61 9.95
CA ALA A 28 -19.51 -12.61 8.91
C ALA A 28 -20.08 -13.39 7.72
N GLY A 29 -20.64 -12.70 6.73
CA GLY A 29 -21.34 -13.40 5.65
C GLY A 29 -22.01 -12.59 4.55
N ALA A 30 -21.72 -11.30 4.36
CA ALA A 30 -21.99 -10.71 3.05
C ALA A 30 -21.10 -11.45 2.04
N LYS A 31 -21.70 -12.31 1.20
CA LYS A 31 -20.95 -13.11 0.25
C LYS A 31 -20.25 -12.16 -0.72
N ARG A 32 -18.95 -12.36 -0.97
CA ARG A 32 -18.15 -11.56 -1.94
C ARG A 32 -18.85 -11.37 -3.31
N GLY A 33 -19.76 -12.28 -3.69
CA GLY A 33 -20.59 -12.18 -4.90
C GLY A 33 -21.61 -11.02 -4.90
N ASP A 34 -22.12 -10.60 -3.76
CA ASP A 34 -23.15 -9.54 -3.67
C ASP A 34 -22.55 -8.14 -3.94
N LEU A 35 -21.23 -7.97 -3.76
CA LEU A 35 -20.52 -6.71 -3.99
C LEU A 35 -20.13 -6.47 -5.46
N VAL A 36 -20.13 -7.51 -6.31
CA VAL A 36 -19.64 -7.44 -7.70
C VAL A 36 -20.43 -6.44 -8.56
N ASN A 37 -21.67 -6.11 -8.17
CA ASN A 37 -22.52 -5.12 -8.84
C ASN A 37 -23.15 -4.11 -7.86
N ALA A 38 -22.60 -3.95 -6.65
CA ALA A 38 -23.22 -3.14 -5.61
C ALA A 38 -23.17 -1.62 -5.88
N LEU A 39 -22.18 -1.16 -6.64
CA LEU A 39 -22.02 0.24 -7.03
C LEU A 39 -21.86 0.38 -8.54
N GLN A 40 -22.64 1.28 -9.13
CA GLN A 40 -22.61 1.63 -10.55
C GLN A 40 -22.45 3.15 -10.70
N GLY A 41 -21.74 3.55 -11.76
CA GLY A 41 -21.68 4.96 -12.19
C GLY A 41 -22.75 5.24 -13.22
N ALA A 42 -23.22 6.48 -13.30
CA ALA A 42 -24.20 6.85 -14.30
C ALA A 42 -23.62 6.88 -15.72
N GLU A 43 -24.41 6.46 -16.70
CA GLU A 43 -24.08 6.59 -18.10
C GLU A 43 -23.98 8.07 -18.53
N ARG A 44 -23.03 8.30 -19.44
CA ARG A 44 -22.79 9.60 -20.06
C ARG A 44 -23.98 10.01 -20.91
N ARG A 45 -24.43 11.26 -20.76
CA ARG A 45 -25.38 11.85 -21.72
C ARG A 45 -24.63 12.48 -22.90
N PHE A 46 -25.33 12.67 -24.01
CA PHE A 46 -24.77 13.30 -25.21
C PHE A 46 -24.17 14.67 -24.88
N GLY A 47 -22.90 14.89 -25.24
CA GLY A 47 -22.16 16.13 -24.98
C GLY A 47 -21.53 16.24 -23.59
N GLU A 48 -21.78 15.31 -22.66
CA GLU A 48 -21.16 15.31 -21.33
C GLU A 48 -19.72 14.80 -21.38
N ARG A 49 -18.79 15.55 -20.76
CA ARG A 49 -17.43 15.08 -20.43
C ARG A 49 -17.38 14.45 -19.04
N PHE A 50 -18.39 13.67 -18.68
CA PHE A 50 -18.48 12.99 -17.39
C PHE A 50 -17.92 11.57 -17.51
N ASP A 51 -17.04 11.13 -16.62
CA ASP A 51 -16.61 9.73 -16.53
C ASP A 51 -16.23 9.38 -15.09
N CYS A 52 -17.06 8.56 -14.44
CA CYS A 52 -16.77 8.06 -13.10
C CYS A 52 -16.39 6.58 -13.08
N SER A 53 -16.16 5.96 -14.24
CA SER A 53 -15.89 4.53 -14.35
C SER A 53 -14.68 4.11 -13.53
N THR A 54 -13.59 4.91 -13.55
CA THR A 54 -12.41 4.67 -12.72
C THR A 54 -12.71 4.73 -11.23
N HIS A 55 -13.44 5.75 -10.78
CA HIS A 55 -13.81 5.89 -9.36
C HIS A 55 -14.66 4.72 -8.90
N VAL A 56 -15.67 4.33 -9.69
CA VAL A 56 -16.54 3.18 -9.40
C VAL A 56 -15.74 1.89 -9.34
N ALA A 57 -14.84 1.65 -10.31
CA ALA A 57 -14.01 0.45 -10.35
C ALA A 57 -13.05 0.37 -9.14
N VAL A 58 -12.39 1.47 -8.80
CA VAL A 58 -11.45 1.54 -7.67
C VAL A 58 -12.19 1.44 -6.33
N ILE A 59 -13.31 2.13 -6.15
CA ILE A 59 -14.12 2.05 -4.93
C ILE A 59 -14.67 0.63 -4.73
N ASN A 60 -15.20 0.00 -5.79
CA ASN A 60 -15.64 -1.40 -5.68
C ASN A 60 -14.49 -2.33 -5.31
N MET A 61 -13.31 -2.19 -5.94
CA MET A 61 -12.13 -2.98 -5.57
C MET A 61 -11.74 -2.75 -4.10
N MET A 62 -11.74 -1.50 -3.63
CA MET A 62 -11.47 -1.16 -2.23
C MET A 62 -12.49 -1.80 -1.29
N MET A 63 -13.78 -1.73 -1.61
CA MET A 63 -14.85 -2.31 -0.80
C MET A 63 -14.79 -3.84 -0.75
N MET A 64 -14.41 -4.49 -1.85
CA MET A 64 -14.30 -5.94 -1.92
C MET A 64 -13.04 -6.48 -1.22
N THR A 65 -11.95 -5.72 -1.22
CA THR A 65 -10.68 -6.11 -0.59
C THR A 65 -10.61 -5.70 0.88
N LEU A 66 -10.98 -4.46 1.20
CA LEU A 66 -10.84 -3.89 2.54
C LEU A 66 -12.16 -3.84 3.31
N GLY A 67 -13.30 -4.09 2.69
CA GLY A 67 -14.60 -4.08 3.35
C GLY A 67 -15.48 -2.88 2.95
N PRO A 68 -16.81 -3.00 3.12
CA PRO A 68 -17.77 -2.12 2.45
C PRO A 68 -17.86 -0.70 3.02
N ARG A 69 -17.37 -0.45 4.24
CA ARG A 69 -17.51 0.86 4.89
C ARG A 69 -16.26 1.72 4.69
N ALA A 70 -16.45 3.04 4.70
CA ALA A 70 -15.34 4.00 4.69
C ALA A 70 -14.35 3.78 5.84
N SER A 71 -14.82 3.33 7.01
CA SER A 71 -14.00 2.96 8.17
C SER A 71 -13.20 1.67 7.99
N ASP A 72 -13.61 0.81 7.05
CA ASP A 72 -12.88 -0.41 6.74
C ASP A 72 -11.72 -0.13 5.75
N VAL A 73 -11.94 0.87 4.89
CA VAL A 73 -11.05 1.30 3.81
C VAL A 73 -9.98 2.30 4.28
N PHE A 74 -10.37 3.33 5.02
CA PHE A 74 -9.44 4.34 5.54
C PHE A 74 -8.86 3.91 6.90
N SER A 75 -7.68 4.42 7.26
CA SER A 75 -7.03 4.10 8.53
C SER A 75 -7.83 4.61 9.73
N GLU A 76 -8.45 5.78 9.58
CA GLU A 76 -9.24 6.42 10.63
C GLU A 76 -10.33 7.29 10.00
N VAL A 77 -11.55 7.22 10.53
CA VAL A 77 -12.66 8.12 10.19
C VAL A 77 -13.32 8.54 11.49
N THR A 78 -13.19 9.81 11.87
CA THR A 78 -13.73 10.33 13.13
C THR A 78 -14.61 11.56 12.87
N PRO A 79 -15.76 11.71 13.56
CA PRO A 79 -16.54 12.93 13.49
C PRO A 79 -15.70 14.14 13.93
N ALA A 80 -15.72 15.21 13.15
CA ALA A 80 -14.99 16.44 13.45
C ALA A 80 -15.76 17.66 12.95
N GLY A 81 -16.15 18.56 13.85
CA GLY A 81 -16.92 19.76 13.51
C GLY A 81 -18.24 19.45 12.79
N ASP A 82 -18.42 20.04 11.62
CA ASP A 82 -19.57 19.83 10.73
C ASP A 82 -19.33 18.69 9.72
N GLY A 83 -18.44 17.74 10.03
CA GLY A 83 -18.03 16.71 9.08
C GLY A 83 -17.19 15.61 9.73
N TYR A 84 -16.16 15.18 9.01
CA TYR A 84 -15.30 14.06 9.40
C TYR A 84 -13.82 14.36 9.13
N ALA A 85 -12.98 14.02 10.10
CA ALA A 85 -11.56 13.85 9.90
C ALA A 85 -11.31 12.44 9.36
N VAL A 86 -10.57 12.35 8.25
CA VAL A 86 -10.22 11.09 7.60
C VAL A 86 -8.72 10.98 7.51
N THR A 87 -8.17 9.88 8.03
CA THR A 87 -6.77 9.50 7.82
C THR A 87 -6.74 8.36 6.80
N MET A 88 -6.13 8.60 5.65
CA MET A 88 -5.99 7.61 4.58
C MET A 88 -4.94 6.54 4.94
N LYS A 89 -4.88 5.45 4.17
CA LYS A 89 -3.88 4.37 4.36
C LYS A 89 -2.45 4.87 4.16
N ASP A 90 -2.26 5.87 3.31
CA ASP A 90 -0.97 6.56 3.18
C ASP A 90 -0.70 7.65 4.23
N GLN A 91 -1.50 7.69 5.31
CA GLN A 91 -1.44 8.67 6.41
C GLN A 91 -1.81 10.11 6.02
N TYR A 92 -2.18 10.37 4.76
CA TYR A 92 -2.67 11.69 4.39
C TYR A 92 -3.99 11.98 5.10
N ARG A 93 -4.11 13.17 5.71
CA ARG A 93 -5.29 13.56 6.47
C ARG A 93 -6.11 14.59 5.71
N VAL A 94 -7.42 14.38 5.64
CA VAL A 94 -8.38 15.34 5.10
C VAL A 94 -9.49 15.60 6.11
N GLN A 95 -10.10 16.78 6.02
CA GLN A 95 -11.32 17.14 6.73
C GLN A 95 -12.41 17.33 5.69
N VAL A 96 -13.49 16.55 5.75
CA VAL A 96 -14.60 16.60 4.77
C VAL A 96 -15.85 17.06 5.49
N SER A 97 -16.47 18.15 5.05
CA SER A 97 -17.71 18.67 5.67
C SER A 97 -18.96 17.93 5.19
N GLN A 98 -20.08 18.07 5.91
CA GLN A 98 -21.38 17.56 5.45
C GLN A 98 -21.76 18.15 4.08
N ALA A 99 -21.51 19.43 3.85
CA ALA A 99 -21.80 20.07 2.56
C ALA A 99 -20.99 19.46 1.40
N GLU A 100 -19.72 19.11 1.65
CA GLU A 100 -18.87 18.44 0.66
C GLU A 100 -19.34 17.01 0.37
N LEU A 101 -19.80 16.28 1.41
CA LEU A 101 -20.40 14.95 1.26
C LEU A 101 -21.68 15.00 0.42
N GLU A 102 -22.58 15.94 0.73
CA GLU A 102 -23.82 16.15 -0.03
C GLU A 102 -23.52 16.51 -1.48
N ARG A 103 -22.53 17.39 -1.71
CA ARG A 103 -22.12 17.80 -3.05
C ARG A 103 -21.56 16.61 -3.85
N ALA A 104 -20.71 15.80 -3.24
CA ALA A 104 -20.17 14.59 -3.88
C ALA A 104 -21.30 13.61 -4.24
N ALA A 105 -22.25 13.38 -3.32
CA ALA A 105 -23.38 12.49 -3.55
C ALA A 105 -24.31 12.96 -4.68
N GLN A 106 -24.57 14.26 -4.77
CA GLN A 106 -25.40 14.84 -5.83
C GLN A 106 -24.71 14.75 -7.20
N ALA A 107 -23.39 14.97 -7.26
CA ALA A 107 -22.66 15.09 -8.52
C ALA A 107 -22.16 13.75 -9.08
N SER A 108 -21.84 12.77 -8.22
CA SER A 108 -21.29 11.46 -8.62
C SER A 108 -22.27 10.63 -9.44
N ARG A 109 -23.57 10.84 -9.21
CA ARG A 109 -24.66 10.01 -9.76
C ARG A 109 -24.42 8.51 -9.54
N PHE A 110 -23.76 8.15 -8.44
CA PHE A 110 -23.59 6.76 -8.04
C PHE A 110 -24.94 6.13 -7.72
N SER A 111 -25.14 4.90 -8.18
CA SER A 111 -26.33 4.09 -7.92
C SER A 111 -25.95 2.69 -7.47
N GLY A 112 -26.88 2.00 -6.81
CA GLY A 112 -26.65 0.69 -6.23
C GLY A 112 -27.91 0.15 -5.59
N GLN A 113 -27.97 -1.17 -5.39
CA GLN A 113 -29.11 -1.81 -4.70
C GLN A 113 -29.09 -1.56 -3.19
N ASP A 114 -27.89 -1.35 -2.62
CA ASP A 114 -27.70 -1.04 -1.21
C ASP A 114 -27.40 0.47 -1.04
N PRO A 115 -28.33 1.25 -0.47
CA PRO A 115 -28.12 2.68 -0.21
C PRO A 115 -26.93 2.96 0.70
N ASP A 116 -26.58 2.05 1.63
CA ASP A 116 -25.44 2.24 2.52
C ASP A 116 -24.12 2.10 1.77
N VAL A 117 -24.03 1.17 0.80
CA VAL A 117 -22.87 1.07 -0.10
C VAL A 117 -22.70 2.35 -0.91
N VAL A 118 -23.78 2.88 -1.49
CA VAL A 118 -23.74 4.14 -2.26
C VAL A 118 -23.32 5.31 -1.37
N LYS A 119 -23.82 5.38 -0.13
CA LYS A 119 -23.42 6.40 0.85
C LYS A 119 -21.93 6.34 1.17
N HIS A 120 -21.39 5.15 1.43
CA HIS A 120 -19.96 4.99 1.69
C HIS A 120 -19.09 5.25 0.45
N ALA A 121 -19.55 4.90 -0.75
CA ALA A 121 -18.86 5.22 -1.99
C ALA A 121 -18.76 6.74 -2.21
N ASN A 122 -19.86 7.47 -1.97
CA ASN A 122 -19.85 8.93 -2.05
C ASN A 122 -18.93 9.56 -1.00
N PHE A 123 -18.85 8.99 0.20
CA PHE A 123 -17.89 9.41 1.21
C PHE A 123 -16.44 9.23 0.74
N MET A 124 -16.11 8.07 0.16
CA MET A 124 -14.76 7.80 -0.37
C MET A 124 -14.41 8.77 -1.51
N LEU A 125 -15.36 9.05 -2.42
CA LEU A 125 -15.19 10.07 -3.46
C LEU A 125 -14.96 11.46 -2.87
N ALA A 126 -15.71 11.86 -1.84
CA ALA A 126 -15.52 13.17 -1.20
C ALA A 126 -14.13 13.29 -0.56
N ALA A 127 -13.64 12.25 0.12
CA ALA A 127 -12.29 12.23 0.69
C ALA A 127 -11.21 12.34 -0.41
N PHE A 128 -11.37 11.60 -1.52
CA PHE A 128 -10.51 11.71 -2.70
C PHE A 128 -10.47 13.14 -3.25
N VAL A 129 -11.65 13.74 -3.48
CA VAL A 129 -11.78 15.09 -4.04
C VAL A 129 -11.17 16.12 -3.09
N LYS A 130 -11.35 15.95 -1.78
CA LYS A 130 -10.78 16.86 -0.78
C LYS A 130 -9.26 16.85 -0.80
N ARG A 131 -8.66 15.66 -0.88
CA ARG A 131 -7.21 15.54 -1.04
C ARG A 131 -6.74 16.16 -2.35
N LYS A 132 -7.46 15.90 -3.44
CA LYS A 132 -7.14 16.48 -4.75
C LYS A 132 -7.25 18.00 -4.73
N GLN A 133 -8.22 18.57 -4.03
CA GLN A 133 -8.34 20.01 -3.82
C GLN A 133 -7.06 20.56 -3.17
N GLN A 134 -6.63 19.96 -2.06
CA GLN A 134 -5.50 20.40 -1.26
C GLN A 134 -4.16 20.26 -1.98
N LEU A 135 -3.93 19.13 -2.67
CA LEU A 135 -2.66 18.86 -3.37
C LEU A 135 -2.60 19.45 -4.77
N GLY A 136 -3.73 19.51 -5.47
CA GLY A 136 -3.82 19.96 -6.85
C GLY A 136 -3.96 21.48 -7.00
N GLY A 137 -4.04 22.23 -5.90
CA GLY A 137 -4.16 23.68 -5.92
C GLY A 137 -5.51 24.18 -6.46
N TYR A 138 -6.58 23.39 -6.32
CA TYR A 138 -7.91 23.82 -6.75
C TYR A 138 -8.48 24.83 -5.75
N PRO A 139 -9.06 25.95 -6.21
CA PRO A 139 -9.55 27.01 -5.32
C PRO A 139 -10.73 26.56 -4.46
N THR A 140 -11.53 25.59 -4.92
CA THR A 140 -12.72 25.09 -4.21
C THR A 140 -12.86 23.58 -4.35
N PHE A 141 -13.64 22.98 -3.44
CA PHE A 141 -14.00 21.57 -3.52
C PHE A 141 -14.77 21.28 -4.82
N GLU A 142 -15.69 22.17 -5.23
CA GLU A 142 -16.43 22.05 -6.48
C GLU A 142 -15.53 22.02 -7.71
N ALA A 143 -14.48 22.84 -7.76
CA ALA A 143 -13.54 22.85 -8.87
C ALA A 143 -12.79 21.52 -8.96
N ALA A 144 -12.35 20.98 -7.81
CA ALA A 144 -11.72 19.67 -7.75
C ALA A 144 -12.70 18.54 -8.11
N LEU A 145 -13.95 18.61 -7.64
CA LEU A 145 -15.00 17.64 -7.92
C LEU A 145 -15.32 17.61 -9.41
N ALA A 146 -15.64 18.76 -10.00
CA ALA A 146 -15.93 18.88 -11.43
C ALA A 146 -14.79 18.29 -12.27
N LYS A 147 -13.54 18.59 -11.92
CA LYS A 147 -12.39 18.03 -12.62
C LYS A 147 -12.20 16.52 -12.41
N SER A 148 -12.60 15.98 -11.27
CA SER A 148 -12.52 14.53 -10.99
C SER A 148 -13.61 13.76 -11.73
N LEU A 149 -14.78 14.37 -11.88
CA LEU A 149 -15.90 13.80 -12.65
C LEU A 149 -15.62 13.80 -14.16
N GLU A 150 -14.58 14.49 -14.65
CA GLU A 150 -14.11 14.35 -16.04
C GLU A 150 -13.38 13.02 -16.32
N GLY A 151 -13.09 12.25 -15.28
CA GLY A 151 -12.36 10.98 -15.35
C GLY A 151 -10.99 11.04 -14.69
N GLU A 152 -10.48 9.87 -14.34
CA GLU A 152 -9.18 9.68 -13.69
C GLU A 152 -8.45 8.48 -14.29
N THR A 153 -7.11 8.55 -14.27
CA THR A 153 -6.33 7.34 -14.50
C THR A 153 -6.43 6.44 -13.27
N SER A 154 -6.33 5.12 -13.45
CA SER A 154 -6.41 4.17 -12.31
C SER A 154 -5.35 4.49 -11.25
N LYS A 155 -4.14 4.85 -11.68
CA LYS A 155 -3.05 5.27 -10.80
C LYS A 155 -3.42 6.49 -9.96
N ARG A 156 -3.88 7.58 -10.60
CA ARG A 156 -4.26 8.81 -9.89
C ARG A 156 -5.42 8.59 -8.92
N CYS A 157 -6.38 7.76 -9.31
CA CYS A 157 -7.49 7.40 -8.45
C CYS A 157 -6.99 6.65 -7.20
N LEU A 158 -6.12 5.65 -7.35
CA LEU A 158 -5.51 4.92 -6.23
C LEU A 158 -4.64 5.82 -5.34
N GLU A 159 -3.89 6.76 -5.93
CA GLU A 159 -3.08 7.75 -5.21
C GLU A 159 -3.97 8.70 -4.39
N GLY A 160 -5.02 9.26 -5.00
CA GLY A 160 -5.92 10.17 -4.29
C GLY A 160 -6.81 9.47 -3.26
N MET A 161 -7.07 8.16 -3.42
CA MET A 161 -7.73 7.34 -2.41
C MET A 161 -6.77 6.93 -1.28
N GLY A 162 -5.47 7.22 -1.43
CA GLY A 162 -4.42 6.91 -0.45
C GLY A 162 -4.13 5.41 -0.31
N VAL A 163 -4.49 4.60 -1.31
CA VAL A 163 -4.31 3.14 -1.31
C VAL A 163 -3.30 2.65 -2.36
N TYR A 164 -2.66 3.57 -3.11
CA TYR A 164 -1.69 3.20 -4.15
C TYR A 164 -0.54 2.33 -3.62
N GLY A 165 -0.04 2.63 -2.40
CA GLY A 165 0.99 1.82 -1.74
C GLY A 165 0.56 0.36 -1.48
N LEU A 166 -0.75 0.13 -1.32
CA LEU A 166 -1.34 -1.20 -1.16
C LEU A 166 -1.76 -1.82 -2.49
N SER A 167 -1.35 -1.22 -3.61
CA SER A 167 -1.68 -1.70 -4.95
C SER A 167 -0.45 -2.19 -5.69
N ARG A 168 -0.66 -3.12 -6.63
CA ARG A 168 0.40 -3.59 -7.53
C ARG A 168 -0.08 -3.59 -8.96
N TRP A 169 0.82 -3.15 -9.83
CA TRP A 169 0.67 -3.28 -11.27
C TRP A 169 0.84 -4.75 -11.68
N VAL A 170 -0.12 -5.28 -12.43
CA VAL A 170 -0.06 -6.66 -12.93
C VAL A 170 -0.43 -6.68 -14.40
N ALA A 171 0.36 -7.41 -15.19
CA ALA A 171 0.04 -7.63 -16.59
C ALA A 171 -1.28 -8.40 -16.70
N ALA A 172 -2.14 -8.03 -17.65
CA ALA A 172 -3.46 -8.65 -17.79
C ALA A 172 -3.40 -10.17 -17.99
N ARG A 173 -2.34 -10.68 -18.63
CA ARG A 173 -2.08 -12.12 -18.79
C ARG A 173 -1.92 -12.87 -17.46
N ASP A 174 -1.35 -12.22 -16.46
CA ASP A 174 -1.08 -12.81 -15.14
C ASP A 174 -2.30 -12.65 -14.20
N MET A 175 -3.38 -12.05 -14.70
CA MET A 175 -4.62 -11.77 -13.98
C MET A 175 -5.76 -12.73 -14.32
N VAL A 176 -5.59 -13.55 -15.37
CA VAL A 176 -6.60 -14.53 -15.80
C VAL A 176 -6.77 -15.59 -14.71
N GLY A 177 -8.02 -15.86 -14.31
CA GLY A 177 -8.36 -16.87 -13.32
C GLY A 177 -8.13 -16.47 -11.85
N ARG A 178 -7.71 -15.23 -11.57
CA ARG A 178 -7.65 -14.75 -10.18
C ARG A 178 -9.05 -14.45 -9.65
N GLU A 179 -9.35 -14.95 -8.45
CA GLU A 179 -10.61 -14.64 -7.75
C GLU A 179 -10.64 -13.22 -7.19
N SER A 180 -9.47 -12.65 -6.88
CA SER A 180 -9.36 -11.30 -6.32
C SER A 180 -9.79 -10.23 -7.33
N PRO A 181 -10.52 -9.19 -6.87
CA PRO A 181 -10.93 -8.07 -7.73
C PRO A 181 -9.71 -7.28 -8.21
N TRP A 182 -9.81 -6.72 -9.41
CA TRP A 182 -8.79 -5.83 -9.97
C TRP A 182 -9.38 -4.79 -10.90
N VAL A 183 -8.63 -3.70 -11.10
CA VAL A 183 -9.02 -2.58 -11.96
C VAL A 183 -8.19 -2.58 -13.23
N ARG A 184 -8.87 -2.60 -14.38
CA ARG A 184 -8.25 -2.48 -15.70
C ARG A 184 -8.52 -1.11 -16.28
N GLN A 185 -7.48 -0.40 -16.73
CA GLN A 185 -7.69 0.79 -17.53
C GLN A 185 -8.28 0.40 -18.89
N THR A 186 -9.40 1.03 -19.28
CA THR A 186 -10.10 0.74 -20.53
C THR A 186 -9.86 1.81 -21.59
N HIS A 187 -9.62 3.05 -21.16
CA HIS A 187 -9.28 4.20 -22.00
C HIS A 187 -8.60 5.29 -21.13
N ASP A 188 -8.26 6.45 -21.70
CA ASP A 188 -7.36 7.45 -21.07
C ASP A 188 -7.78 7.89 -19.66
N PHE A 189 -9.07 7.91 -19.35
CA PHE A 189 -9.60 8.34 -18.06
C PHE A 189 -10.72 7.46 -17.50
N GLY A 190 -10.80 6.21 -17.97
CA GLY A 190 -11.80 5.26 -17.51
C GLY A 190 -11.25 3.86 -17.28
N ALA A 191 -11.90 3.14 -16.38
CA ALA A 191 -11.49 1.82 -15.95
C ALA A 191 -12.70 0.92 -15.67
N ALA A 192 -12.45 -0.39 -15.66
CA ALA A 192 -13.44 -1.40 -15.32
C ALA A 192 -12.94 -2.27 -14.17
N LEU A 193 -13.87 -2.64 -13.28
CA LEU A 193 -13.65 -3.70 -12.30
C LEU A 193 -13.73 -5.05 -13.01
N VAL A 194 -12.79 -5.94 -12.71
CA VAL A 194 -12.81 -7.32 -13.18
C VAL A 194 -12.78 -8.25 -11.96
N VAL A 195 -13.73 -9.18 -11.93
CA VAL A 195 -13.87 -10.21 -10.88
C VAL A 195 -14.06 -11.56 -11.56
N GLY A 196 -13.38 -12.61 -11.08
CA GLY A 196 -13.65 -13.99 -11.51
C GLY A 196 -13.27 -14.33 -12.96
N GLY A 197 -12.44 -13.51 -13.61
CA GLY A 197 -11.83 -13.83 -14.89
C GLY A 197 -12.80 -13.92 -16.07
N ALA A 198 -13.37 -12.80 -16.50
CA ALA A 198 -13.87 -12.70 -17.86
C ALA A 198 -12.67 -12.70 -18.83
N SER A 199 -12.45 -13.83 -19.50
CA SER A 199 -11.46 -13.97 -20.58
C SER A 199 -11.86 -13.07 -21.75
N HIS A 200 -11.20 -11.92 -21.90
CA HIS A 200 -11.24 -11.16 -23.14
C HIS A 200 -9.99 -11.47 -23.97
N PRO A 201 -10.11 -12.11 -25.14
CA PRO A 201 -9.00 -12.73 -25.86
C PRO A 201 -8.02 -11.73 -26.49
N HIS A 202 -8.25 -10.42 -26.38
CA HIS A 202 -7.44 -9.40 -27.05
C HIS A 202 -7.18 -8.22 -26.10
N GLY A 203 -5.92 -8.03 -25.72
CA GLY A 203 -5.49 -6.82 -25.02
C GLY A 203 -4.13 -6.97 -24.36
N ASN A 204 -3.07 -6.56 -25.06
CA ASN A 204 -1.90 -6.02 -24.39
C ASN A 204 -2.38 -4.94 -23.40
N GLY A 205 -2.06 -5.08 -22.13
CA GLY A 205 -2.55 -4.17 -21.10
C GLY A 205 -2.23 -4.64 -19.70
N TYR A 206 -2.57 -3.78 -18.74
CA TYR A 206 -2.28 -3.97 -17.33
C TYR A 206 -3.45 -3.52 -16.46
N GLY A 207 -3.40 -3.92 -15.20
CA GLY A 207 -4.33 -3.47 -14.19
C GLY A 207 -3.69 -3.37 -12.82
N TYR A 208 -4.48 -2.90 -11.86
CA TYR A 208 -4.09 -2.82 -10.47
C TYR A 208 -4.87 -3.84 -9.64
N VAL A 209 -4.15 -4.57 -8.80
CA VAL A 209 -4.72 -5.32 -7.67
C VAL A 209 -4.52 -4.52 -6.40
N LEU A 210 -5.39 -4.74 -5.41
CA LEU A 210 -5.27 -4.18 -4.07
C LEU A 210 -5.08 -5.31 -3.05
N PHE A 211 -4.26 -5.08 -2.03
CA PHE A 211 -4.00 -6.02 -0.93
C PHE A 211 -4.65 -5.52 0.36
N ASP A 212 -5.12 -6.45 1.18
CA ASP A 212 -5.60 -6.16 2.52
C ASP A 212 -4.40 -6.12 3.48
N ASP A 213 -4.14 -4.95 4.06
CA ASP A 213 -3.06 -4.72 5.02
C ASP A 213 -3.38 -5.24 6.43
N ARG A 214 -4.63 -5.64 6.68
CA ARG A 214 -5.08 -6.23 7.94
C ARG A 214 -4.95 -7.75 7.96
N GLU A 215 -5.00 -8.39 6.79
CA GLU A 215 -4.71 -9.82 6.68
C GLU A 215 -3.22 -10.06 6.95
N THR A 216 -2.87 -10.21 8.22
CA THR A 216 -1.72 -11.05 8.58
C THR A 216 -2.20 -12.48 8.36
N PRO A 217 -1.66 -13.28 7.43
CA PRO A 217 -2.19 -14.62 7.21
C PRO A 217 -2.13 -15.42 8.50
N PRO A 218 -3.07 -16.36 8.69
CA PRO A 218 -2.94 -17.32 9.76
C PRO A 218 -1.60 -18.05 9.60
N GLN A 219 -0.75 -17.95 10.62
CA GLN A 219 0.42 -18.81 10.80
C GLN A 219 -0.04 -20.27 10.69
N ARG A 220 0.07 -20.85 9.50
CA ARG A 220 -0.16 -22.27 9.28
C ARG A 220 1.20 -22.95 9.21
N ASP A 221 1.46 -23.67 10.29
CA ASP A 221 2.44 -24.72 10.48
C ASP A 221 3.92 -24.31 10.54
N GLY A 222 4.34 -23.96 11.76
CA GLY A 222 5.43 -24.68 12.43
C GLY A 222 6.88 -24.24 12.18
N VAL A 223 7.14 -23.27 11.30
CA VAL A 223 8.53 -22.87 10.99
C VAL A 223 8.84 -21.40 11.37
N GLU A 224 7.84 -20.52 11.48
CA GLU A 224 8.07 -19.10 11.85
C GLU A 224 8.34 -18.86 13.34
N SER A 225 7.92 -19.77 14.22
CA SER A 225 8.05 -19.55 15.68
C SER A 225 9.49 -19.41 16.16
N GLN A 226 10.48 -19.97 15.45
CA GLN A 226 11.90 -19.84 15.81
C GLN A 226 12.56 -18.58 15.21
N VAL A 227 12.08 -18.12 14.05
CA VAL A 227 12.58 -16.90 13.40
C VAL A 227 12.16 -15.67 14.20
N ALA A 228 10.93 -15.66 14.73
CA ALA A 228 10.41 -14.50 15.46
C ALA A 228 11.14 -14.24 16.79
N GLU A 229 11.45 -15.25 17.61
CA GLU A 229 12.01 -15.00 18.96
C GLU A 229 13.50 -14.60 18.93
N GLY A 230 14.30 -15.26 18.08
CA GLY A 230 15.73 -14.95 17.93
C GLY A 230 16.01 -13.60 17.24
N ILE A 231 15.04 -13.07 16.49
CA ILE A 231 15.18 -11.83 15.70
C ILE A 231 14.55 -10.63 16.39
N ARG A 232 13.42 -10.82 17.11
CA ARG A 232 12.69 -9.77 17.83
C ARG A 232 13.57 -8.94 18.78
N HIS A 233 14.62 -9.54 19.34
CA HIS A 233 15.54 -8.89 20.27
C HIS A 233 16.99 -8.88 19.77
N ALA A 234 17.21 -9.16 18.49
CA ALA A 234 18.56 -9.23 17.96
C ALA A 234 19.24 -7.86 17.96
N ASP A 235 20.54 -7.85 18.21
CA ASP A 235 21.38 -6.67 17.97
C ASP A 235 21.42 -6.37 16.46
N ILE A 236 20.60 -5.41 16.02
CA ILE A 236 20.51 -5.03 14.61
C ILE A 236 21.75 -4.26 14.13
N TRP A 237 22.65 -3.84 15.03
CA TRP A 237 23.88 -3.12 14.69
C TRP A 237 24.95 -4.13 14.25
N SER A 238 25.49 -4.90 15.19
CA SER A 238 26.59 -5.84 14.90
C SER A 238 26.11 -7.24 14.46
N GLY A 239 24.84 -7.57 14.67
CA GLY A 239 24.31 -8.91 14.40
C GLY A 239 24.31 -9.28 12.92
N PHE A 240 24.07 -8.32 12.02
CA PHE A 240 24.48 -8.38 10.62
C PHE A 240 24.74 -6.96 10.09
N TYR A 241 25.63 -6.83 9.10
CA TYR A 241 25.97 -5.57 8.46
C TYR A 241 26.61 -5.80 7.09
N GLN A 242 26.74 -4.72 6.33
CA GLN A 242 27.35 -4.70 5.01
C GLN A 242 28.86 -5.02 5.08
N GLY A 243 29.32 -6.04 4.36
CA GLY A 243 30.75 -6.37 4.28
C GLY A 243 31.50 -5.75 3.10
N VAL A 244 30.80 -5.37 2.03
CA VAL A 244 31.38 -4.70 0.84
C VAL A 244 30.45 -3.58 0.34
N GLU A 245 31.02 -2.54 -0.27
CA GLU A 245 30.22 -1.46 -0.87
C GLU A 245 29.33 -1.97 -2.03
N GLY A 246 28.25 -1.23 -2.33
CA GLY A 246 27.35 -1.53 -3.45
C GLY A 246 25.92 -1.93 -3.06
N ASN A 247 25.72 -2.58 -1.91
CA ASN A 247 24.39 -3.06 -1.48
C ASN A 247 23.82 -2.34 -0.24
N CYS A 248 24.32 -1.13 0.04
CA CYS A 248 23.93 -0.35 1.22
C CYS A 248 22.42 -0.11 1.31
N VAL A 249 21.76 0.13 0.17
CA VAL A 249 20.29 0.31 0.08
C VAL A 249 19.55 -0.96 0.49
N THR A 250 20.03 -2.13 0.08
CA THR A 250 19.41 -3.39 0.48
C THR A 250 19.68 -3.73 1.95
N VAL A 251 20.89 -3.47 2.46
CA VAL A 251 21.20 -3.67 3.89
C VAL A 251 20.37 -2.75 4.78
N SER A 252 20.31 -1.46 4.45
CA SER A 252 19.54 -0.48 5.23
C SER A 252 18.05 -0.81 5.25
N ALA A 253 17.50 -1.23 4.10
CA ALA A 253 16.12 -1.66 3.97
C ALA A 253 15.81 -2.89 4.83
N ILE A 254 16.67 -3.92 4.81
CA ILE A 254 16.50 -5.12 5.64
C ILE A 254 16.53 -4.74 7.12
N LYS A 255 17.51 -3.96 7.58
CA LYS A 255 17.61 -3.52 8.99
C LYS A 255 16.37 -2.75 9.44
N ALA A 256 15.91 -1.80 8.64
CA ALA A 256 14.69 -1.05 8.95
C ALA A 256 13.46 -1.98 9.00
N ALA A 257 13.34 -2.89 8.05
CA ALA A 257 12.20 -3.81 7.93
C ALA A 257 12.10 -4.79 9.11
N ILE A 258 13.19 -5.48 9.48
CA ILE A 258 13.18 -6.43 10.60
C ILE A 258 12.86 -5.74 11.93
N THR A 259 13.30 -4.49 12.08
CA THR A 259 13.06 -3.70 13.29
C THR A 259 11.59 -3.26 13.34
N ARG A 260 11.04 -2.80 12.21
CA ARG A 260 9.64 -2.35 12.13
C ARG A 260 8.66 -3.51 12.28
N PHE A 261 8.99 -4.68 11.76
CA PHE A 261 8.13 -5.88 11.72
C PHE A 261 8.82 -7.06 12.40
N PRO A 262 8.98 -7.04 13.75
CA PRO A 262 9.73 -8.05 14.49
C PRO A 262 9.07 -9.44 14.47
N GLU A 263 7.78 -9.52 14.16
CA GLU A 263 7.04 -10.78 13.96
C GLU A 263 7.35 -11.47 12.62
N GLY A 264 8.00 -10.75 11.69
CA GLY A 264 8.19 -11.19 10.32
C GLY A 264 7.77 -10.13 9.30
N ILE A 265 8.56 -9.99 8.23
CA ILE A 265 8.30 -8.98 7.19
C ILE A 265 7.39 -9.52 6.08
N TYR A 266 7.26 -10.84 5.95
CA TYR A 266 6.43 -11.51 4.95
C TYR A 266 5.14 -12.04 5.56
N THR A 267 4.17 -12.30 4.71
CA THR A 267 2.84 -12.77 5.11
C THR A 267 2.79 -14.30 5.15
N SER A 268 3.62 -14.98 4.36
CA SER A 268 3.76 -16.44 4.43
C SER A 268 5.12 -16.88 3.91
N ILE A 269 5.74 -17.84 4.60
CA ILE A 269 6.94 -18.57 4.15
C ILE A 269 6.68 -20.08 4.28
N VAL A 270 6.57 -20.78 3.15
CA VAL A 270 6.32 -22.23 3.12
C VAL A 270 7.56 -22.95 2.60
N ARG A 271 8.14 -23.82 3.43
CA ARG A 271 9.26 -24.67 2.99
C ARG A 271 8.74 -25.76 2.04
N THR A 272 9.51 -26.02 1.00
CA THR A 272 9.25 -27.08 0.03
C THR A 272 10.48 -27.96 -0.13
N PRO A 273 10.37 -29.19 -0.66
CA PRO A 273 11.56 -30.00 -0.95
C PRO A 273 12.57 -29.32 -1.89
N GLY A 274 12.12 -28.37 -2.71
CA GLY A 274 12.97 -27.62 -3.65
C GLY A 274 13.55 -26.31 -3.11
N GLY A 275 13.08 -25.83 -1.95
CA GLY A 275 13.48 -24.55 -1.35
C GLY A 275 12.33 -23.95 -0.53
N CYS A 276 11.81 -22.80 -0.93
CA CYS A 276 10.65 -22.20 -0.25
C CYS A 276 9.78 -21.34 -1.18
N GLU A 277 8.52 -21.21 -0.81
CA GLU A 277 7.56 -20.30 -1.42
C GLU A 277 7.27 -19.16 -0.44
N VAL A 278 7.28 -17.92 -0.93
CA VAL A 278 7.13 -16.71 -0.13
C VAL A 278 5.98 -15.89 -0.68
N THR A 279 5.12 -15.41 0.21
CA THR A 279 4.17 -14.33 -0.08
C THR A 279 4.58 -13.10 0.74
N MET A 280 4.78 -11.98 0.05
CA MET A 280 5.15 -10.70 0.65
C MET A 280 3.91 -9.93 1.14
N ARG A 281 4.11 -8.79 1.85
CA ARG A 281 3.01 -7.95 2.35
C ARG A 281 2.21 -7.25 1.26
N ASP A 282 2.84 -6.96 0.13
CA ASP A 282 2.15 -6.50 -1.08
C ASP A 282 1.63 -7.66 -1.94
N GLY A 283 1.42 -8.85 -1.35
CA GLY A 283 0.90 -10.04 -2.01
C GLY A 283 1.72 -10.55 -3.20
N PHE A 284 2.93 -10.05 -3.41
CA PHE A 284 3.88 -10.60 -4.38
C PHE A 284 4.26 -12.02 -3.93
N ARG A 285 4.27 -12.96 -4.88
CA ARG A 285 4.62 -14.36 -4.61
C ARG A 285 5.86 -14.74 -5.39
N LEU A 286 6.78 -15.41 -4.73
CA LEU A 286 7.98 -15.94 -5.35
C LEU A 286 8.33 -17.32 -4.80
N ARG A 287 9.14 -18.04 -5.56
CA ARG A 287 9.75 -19.29 -5.14
C ARG A 287 11.26 -19.15 -5.20
N LEU A 288 11.93 -19.55 -4.13
CA LEU A 288 13.38 -19.67 -4.06
C LEU A 288 13.76 -21.14 -4.04
N SER A 289 14.78 -21.48 -4.82
CA SER A 289 15.46 -22.76 -4.74
C SER A 289 16.58 -22.74 -3.70
N HIS A 290 16.99 -23.92 -3.24
CA HIS A 290 18.19 -24.05 -2.40
C HIS A 290 19.45 -23.51 -3.08
N ALA A 291 19.54 -23.57 -4.42
CA ALA A 291 20.67 -23.03 -5.17
C ALA A 291 20.69 -21.50 -5.15
N GLU A 292 19.54 -20.85 -5.36
CA GLU A 292 19.40 -19.40 -5.29
C GLU A 292 19.70 -18.89 -3.88
N LEU A 293 19.24 -19.57 -2.83
CA LEU A 293 19.58 -19.23 -1.44
C LEU A 293 21.10 -19.23 -1.19
N ARG A 294 21.82 -20.25 -1.69
CA ARG A 294 23.28 -20.32 -1.58
C ARG A 294 23.98 -19.22 -2.38
N GLN A 295 23.52 -18.95 -3.60
CA GLN A 295 24.08 -17.88 -4.43
C GLN A 295 23.90 -16.51 -3.77
N ALA A 296 22.71 -16.24 -3.24
CA ALA A 296 22.40 -15.01 -2.53
C ALA A 296 23.26 -14.84 -1.26
N THR A 297 23.45 -15.92 -0.49
CA THR A 297 24.32 -15.91 0.69
C THR A 297 25.77 -15.59 0.33
N ALA A 298 26.27 -16.14 -0.78
CA ALA A 298 27.62 -15.86 -1.25
C ALA A 298 27.79 -14.43 -1.81
N ALA A 299 26.76 -13.91 -2.49
CA ALA A 299 26.80 -12.62 -3.17
C ALA A 299 26.47 -11.43 -2.26
N SER A 300 25.75 -11.64 -1.16
CA SER A 300 25.38 -10.56 -0.22
C SER A 300 26.60 -9.94 0.45
N ASN A 301 27.65 -10.74 0.66
CA ASN A 301 28.82 -10.36 1.45
C ASN A 301 28.44 -9.76 2.82
N PHE A 302 27.33 -10.23 3.40
CA PHE A 302 26.95 -9.79 4.74
C PHE A 302 27.91 -10.41 5.78
N ALA A 303 28.28 -9.61 6.78
CA ALA A 303 29.02 -10.04 7.94
C ALA A 303 28.18 -9.82 9.19
N GLY A 304 28.48 -10.50 10.30
CA GLY A 304 27.67 -10.34 11.51
C GLY A 304 28.08 -11.24 12.66
N SER A 305 27.78 -10.80 13.89
CA SER A 305 28.02 -11.57 15.12
C SER A 305 26.89 -12.54 15.47
N ASN A 306 25.69 -12.34 14.90
CA ASN A 306 24.52 -13.16 15.18
C ASN A 306 24.17 -14.04 13.96
N PRO A 307 24.48 -15.36 14.00
CA PRO A 307 24.28 -16.24 12.85
C PRO A 307 22.80 -16.38 12.45
N VAL A 308 21.87 -16.37 13.41
CA VAL A 308 20.43 -16.48 13.12
C VAL A 308 19.94 -15.24 12.37
N LEU A 309 20.36 -14.05 12.83
CA LEU A 309 20.01 -12.81 12.17
C LEU A 309 20.64 -12.69 10.78
N LEU A 310 21.91 -13.10 10.66
CA LEU A 310 22.65 -13.11 9.39
C LEU A 310 21.99 -14.04 8.37
N ASP A 311 21.60 -15.25 8.77
CA ASP A 311 20.88 -16.20 7.89
C ASP A 311 19.54 -15.63 7.43
N TYR A 312 18.80 -14.97 8.33
CA TYR A 312 17.55 -14.32 7.94
C TYR A 312 17.78 -13.14 7.01
N ALA A 313 18.79 -12.29 7.26
CA ALA A 313 19.13 -11.20 6.36
C ALA A 313 19.51 -11.71 4.96
N ASN A 314 20.28 -12.80 4.86
CA ASN A 314 20.60 -13.46 3.59
C ASN A 314 19.35 -14.00 2.89
N PHE A 315 18.40 -14.56 3.64
CA PHE A 315 17.12 -15.00 3.10
C PHE A 315 16.29 -13.82 2.52
N LEU A 316 16.23 -12.68 3.24
CA LEU A 316 15.54 -11.48 2.77
C LEU A 316 16.23 -10.88 1.53
N TYR A 317 17.57 -10.89 1.50
CA TYR A 317 18.36 -10.51 0.33
C TYR A 317 18.06 -11.41 -0.88
N ALA A 318 17.96 -12.73 -0.68
CA ALA A 318 17.58 -13.68 -1.74
C ALA A 318 16.17 -13.40 -2.29
N CYS A 319 15.20 -13.09 -1.42
CA CYS A 319 13.85 -12.71 -1.84
C CYS A 319 13.85 -11.41 -2.65
N SER A 320 14.61 -10.40 -2.21
CA SER A 320 14.79 -9.15 -2.95
C SER A 320 15.39 -9.40 -4.34
N ALA A 321 16.45 -10.21 -4.43
CA ALA A 321 17.08 -10.58 -5.70
C ALA A 321 16.13 -11.35 -6.63
N LYS A 322 15.32 -12.25 -6.07
CA LYS A 322 14.34 -13.02 -6.87
C LYS A 322 13.26 -12.12 -7.44
N ARG A 323 12.80 -11.15 -6.66
CA ARG A 323 11.86 -10.15 -7.15
C ARG A 323 12.51 -9.25 -8.20
N ALA A 324 13.75 -8.80 -7.97
CA ALA A 324 14.52 -8.03 -8.96
C ALA A 324 14.64 -8.78 -10.30
N GLN A 325 14.93 -10.09 -10.27
CA GLN A 325 14.94 -10.94 -11.45
C GLN A 325 13.58 -10.92 -12.18
N MET A 326 12.49 -11.12 -11.44
CA MET A 326 11.13 -11.23 -12.00
C MET A 326 10.58 -9.91 -12.52
N GLU A 327 10.97 -8.78 -11.91
CA GLU A 327 10.55 -7.43 -12.29
C GLU A 327 11.56 -6.77 -13.25
N ASN A 328 12.58 -7.50 -13.68
CA ASN A 328 13.65 -7.04 -14.58
C ASN A 328 14.33 -5.74 -14.11
N ASN A 329 14.79 -5.73 -12.85
CA ASN A 329 15.58 -4.64 -12.27
C ASN A 329 16.72 -4.22 -13.22
N ASP A 330 16.90 -2.91 -13.37
CA ASP A 330 17.87 -2.27 -14.29
C ASP A 330 17.80 -2.75 -15.75
N PHE A 331 16.65 -3.27 -16.17
CA PHE A 331 16.39 -3.81 -17.50
C PHE A 331 17.33 -4.96 -17.91
N ARG A 332 17.99 -5.60 -16.92
CA ARG A 332 18.91 -6.72 -17.16
C ARG A 332 18.71 -7.90 -16.22
N ALA A 333 18.10 -7.72 -15.05
CA ALA A 333 17.98 -8.78 -14.05
C ALA A 333 17.20 -10.01 -14.55
N GLU A 334 16.31 -9.87 -15.54
CA GLU A 334 15.56 -11.02 -16.09
C GLU A 334 16.45 -12.06 -16.78
N GLN A 335 17.68 -11.70 -17.13
CA GLN A 335 18.68 -12.61 -17.73
C GLN A 335 19.05 -13.77 -16.80
N GLY A 336 18.90 -13.61 -15.48
CA GLY A 336 19.15 -14.69 -14.53
C GLY A 336 19.29 -14.21 -13.09
N PHE A 337 19.17 -15.14 -12.15
CA PHE A 337 19.28 -14.84 -10.73
C PHE A 337 20.66 -14.26 -10.36
N ALA A 338 21.74 -14.76 -10.98
CA ALA A 338 23.08 -14.20 -10.78
C ALA A 338 23.17 -12.72 -11.22
N VAL A 339 22.58 -12.38 -12.37
CA VAL A 339 22.52 -10.99 -12.86
C VAL A 339 21.68 -10.12 -11.92
N ALA A 340 20.59 -10.65 -11.38
CA ALA A 340 19.80 -9.96 -10.37
C ALA A 340 20.56 -9.70 -9.05
N LEU A 341 21.50 -10.57 -8.67
CA LEU A 341 22.36 -10.29 -7.51
C LEU A 341 23.34 -9.14 -7.80
N GLU A 342 23.84 -9.04 -9.03
CA GLU A 342 24.70 -7.93 -9.45
C GLU A 342 23.96 -6.59 -9.39
N THR A 343 22.70 -6.54 -9.86
CA THR A 343 21.88 -5.31 -9.81
C THR A 343 21.57 -4.84 -8.39
N LEU A 344 21.67 -5.73 -7.40
CA LEU A 344 21.51 -5.36 -5.99
C LEU A 344 22.81 -4.85 -5.36
N ASN A 345 23.94 -5.03 -6.06
CA ASN A 345 25.29 -4.78 -5.59
C ASN A 345 26.03 -3.68 -6.39
N ASP A 346 25.39 -3.01 -7.34
CA ASP A 346 25.99 -1.95 -8.17
C ASP A 346 25.55 -0.53 -7.78
N GLY A 347 24.86 -0.39 -6.65
CA GLY A 347 24.35 0.86 -6.12
C GLY A 347 22.95 1.16 -6.63
N GLU A 348 22.01 1.35 -5.70
CA GLU A 348 20.58 1.42 -6.01
C GLU A 348 19.98 2.76 -5.59
N TYR A 349 18.79 3.09 -6.12
CA TYR A 349 18.09 4.28 -5.67
C TYR A 349 17.48 4.06 -4.27
N PRO A 350 17.55 5.06 -3.37
CA PRO A 350 16.96 4.96 -2.04
C PRO A 350 15.48 4.56 -2.08
N GLY A 351 15.14 3.50 -1.35
CA GLY A 351 13.77 2.99 -1.24
C GLY A 351 13.43 1.81 -2.15
N GLU A 352 14.20 1.54 -3.22
CA GLU A 352 13.93 0.41 -4.12
C GLU A 352 13.96 -0.93 -3.38
N ALA A 353 14.93 -1.14 -2.49
CA ALA A 353 14.99 -2.36 -1.71
C ALA A 353 13.80 -2.53 -0.75
N LEU A 354 13.27 -1.46 -0.16
CA LEU A 354 12.07 -1.54 0.67
C LEU A 354 10.86 -1.99 -0.19
N GLN A 355 10.76 -1.49 -1.42
CA GLN A 355 9.72 -1.92 -2.36
C GLN A 355 9.89 -3.40 -2.74
N ARG A 356 11.12 -3.84 -3.02
CA ARG A 356 11.40 -5.25 -3.36
C ARG A 356 11.22 -6.21 -2.18
N LEU A 357 11.31 -5.73 -0.94
CA LEU A 357 10.89 -6.48 0.24
C LEU A 357 9.36 -6.54 0.40
N GLY A 358 8.60 -5.96 -0.53
CA GLY A 358 7.13 -5.95 -0.53
C GLY A 358 6.54 -4.98 0.48
N LEU A 359 7.29 -3.92 0.84
CA LEU A 359 6.88 -2.95 1.85
C LEU A 359 6.33 -1.66 1.26
N PHE A 360 6.00 -1.61 -0.04
CA PHE A 360 5.56 -0.38 -0.71
C PHE A 360 4.42 0.35 0.04
N GLY A 361 3.45 -0.41 0.56
CA GLY A 361 2.34 0.12 1.36
C GLY A 361 2.73 0.76 2.69
N TYR A 362 3.92 0.46 3.18
CA TYR A 362 4.44 0.84 4.49
C TYR A 362 5.55 1.89 4.40
N ILE A 363 5.91 2.38 3.21
CA ILE A 363 6.96 3.41 3.04
C ILE A 363 6.35 4.80 2.98
N ARG A 364 6.88 5.76 3.75
CA ARG A 364 6.55 7.19 3.61
C ARG A 364 7.81 8.03 3.47
N ASN A 365 7.68 9.15 2.77
CA ASN A 365 8.69 10.22 2.87
C ASN A 365 8.80 10.68 4.33
N SER A 366 10.00 11.01 4.73
CA SER A 366 10.36 11.42 6.08
C SER A 366 11.34 12.58 6.01
N THR A 367 11.67 13.15 7.16
CA THR A 367 12.85 14.02 7.33
C THR A 367 13.90 13.36 8.21
N ALA A 368 15.11 13.91 8.21
CA ALA A 368 16.16 13.48 9.13
C ALA A 368 15.75 13.75 10.60
N GLU A 369 14.99 14.82 10.84
CA GLU A 369 14.43 15.16 12.15
C GLU A 369 13.45 14.09 12.63
N GLU A 370 12.47 13.68 11.82
CA GLU A 370 11.52 12.63 12.21
C GLU A 370 12.22 11.30 12.55
N LEU A 371 13.26 10.94 11.79
CA LEU A 371 14.07 9.75 12.05
C LEU A 371 14.92 9.91 13.32
N ALA A 372 15.45 11.11 13.59
CA ALA A 372 16.18 11.42 14.82
C ALA A 372 15.26 11.35 16.06
N ASP A 373 14.00 11.72 15.90
CA ASP A 373 12.98 11.68 16.95
C ASP A 373 12.40 10.27 17.18
N GLY A 374 12.93 9.27 16.47
CA GLY A 374 12.67 7.85 16.74
C GLY A 374 11.89 7.09 15.67
N ALA A 375 11.51 7.73 14.56
CA ALA A 375 10.94 7.00 13.44
C ALA A 375 11.95 5.98 12.87
N ILE A 376 11.45 4.82 12.47
CA ILE A 376 12.27 3.74 11.89
C ILE A 376 12.28 3.89 10.37
N GLY A 377 13.44 3.82 9.74
CA GLY A 377 13.51 4.04 8.30
C GLY A 377 14.91 3.97 7.70
N THR A 378 15.06 4.60 6.55
CA THR A 378 16.33 4.69 5.81
C THR A 378 16.65 6.13 5.48
N LEU A 379 17.93 6.47 5.49
CA LEU A 379 18.44 7.80 5.17
C LEU A 379 19.57 7.67 4.15
N ALA A 380 19.59 8.51 3.12
CA ALA A 380 20.58 8.48 2.05
C ALA A 380 21.13 9.87 1.72
N ASP A 381 22.43 9.93 1.44
CA ASP A 381 23.17 11.17 1.13
C ASP A 381 23.63 11.28 -0.33
N GLY A 382 23.13 10.38 -1.19
CA GLY A 382 23.47 10.31 -2.61
C GLY A 382 24.58 9.32 -2.95
N TRP A 383 25.37 8.89 -1.96
CA TRP A 383 26.42 7.87 -2.15
C TRP A 383 26.18 6.63 -1.31
N HIS A 384 25.61 6.78 -0.12
CA HIS A 384 25.37 5.68 0.80
C HIS A 384 23.98 5.76 1.42
N SER A 385 23.44 4.61 1.79
CA SER A 385 22.15 4.47 2.46
C SER A 385 22.33 3.75 3.80
N VAL A 386 21.78 4.33 4.86
CA VAL A 386 21.86 3.81 6.22
C VAL A 386 20.47 3.54 6.78
N ALA A 387 20.36 2.53 7.64
CA ALA A 387 19.16 2.34 8.44
C ALA A 387 19.18 3.31 9.61
N VAL A 388 18.02 3.85 9.98
CA VAL A 388 17.84 4.63 11.20
C VAL A 388 16.80 3.95 12.08
N VAL A 389 17.18 3.67 13.32
CA VAL A 389 16.34 3.00 14.33
C VAL A 389 16.47 3.77 15.64
N GLY A 390 15.36 4.29 16.15
CA GLY A 390 15.32 4.96 17.46
C GLY A 390 16.29 6.15 17.55
N GLY A 391 16.41 6.94 16.48
CA GLY A 391 17.30 8.10 16.42
C GLY A 391 18.78 7.78 16.19
N ALA A 392 19.15 6.51 15.99
CA ALA A 392 20.52 6.10 15.69
C ALA A 392 20.63 5.52 14.28
N LEU A 393 21.69 5.89 13.56
CA LEU A 393 22.02 5.33 12.24
C LEU A 393 23.00 4.16 12.36
N ASP A 394 22.84 3.19 11.46
CA ASP A 394 23.78 2.09 11.26
C ASP A 394 24.76 2.42 10.14
N LEU A 395 26.06 2.38 10.44
CA LEU A 395 27.10 2.53 9.43
C LEU A 395 28.07 1.36 9.57
N TYR A 396 28.00 0.41 8.63
CA TYR A 396 28.79 -0.83 8.63
C TYR A 396 28.75 -1.59 9.96
N GLY A 397 27.57 -1.66 10.58
CA GLY A 397 27.34 -2.38 11.83
C GLY A 397 27.69 -1.61 13.10
N GLN A 398 28.14 -0.35 12.98
CA GLN A 398 28.37 0.54 14.10
C GLN A 398 27.19 1.50 14.28
N LYS A 399 26.78 1.67 15.54
CA LYS A 399 25.69 2.55 15.94
C LYS A 399 26.20 3.96 16.15
N TYR A 400 25.61 4.94 15.47
CA TYR A 400 25.88 6.36 15.66
C TYR A 400 24.60 7.14 15.95
N ASP A 401 24.70 8.15 16.80
CA ASP A 401 23.59 9.07 17.04
C ASP A 401 23.32 9.94 15.81
N LEU A 402 22.10 9.92 15.27
CA LEU A 402 21.76 10.71 14.07
C LEU A 402 21.76 12.21 14.38
N GLY A 403 21.29 12.62 15.56
CA GLY A 403 21.12 14.02 15.96
C GLY A 403 22.42 14.83 15.94
N THR A 404 23.53 14.18 16.29
CA THR A 404 24.88 14.75 16.32
C THR A 404 25.71 14.43 15.07
N SER A 405 25.23 13.55 14.20
CA SER A 405 25.94 13.16 12.98
C SER A 405 25.86 14.21 11.87
N HIS A 406 26.84 14.15 10.95
CA HIS A 406 26.81 14.97 9.73
C HIS A 406 25.71 14.54 8.75
N TRP A 407 25.19 13.31 8.88
CA TRP A 407 24.12 12.77 8.03
C TRP A 407 22.84 13.60 8.10
N LYS A 408 22.53 14.15 9.28
CA LYS A 408 21.36 15.04 9.45
C LYS A 408 21.39 16.24 8.50
N ARG A 409 22.57 16.74 8.13
CA ARG A 409 22.74 17.91 7.25
C ARG A 409 22.93 17.55 5.77
N LYS A 410 23.35 16.32 5.47
CA LYS A 410 23.63 15.84 4.11
C LYS A 410 22.50 14.98 3.52
N THR A 411 21.41 14.81 4.26
CA THR A 411 20.30 13.96 3.83
C THR A 411 19.70 14.48 2.53
N LEU A 412 19.73 13.65 1.49
CA LEU A 412 19.02 13.89 0.24
C LEU A 412 17.67 13.17 0.22
N THR A 413 17.61 11.98 0.82
CA THR A 413 16.38 11.19 0.89
C THR A 413 16.23 10.57 2.26
N ALA A 414 15.07 10.76 2.88
CA ALA A 414 14.68 10.10 4.12
C ALA A 414 13.33 9.43 3.91
N LEU A 415 13.27 8.15 4.29
CA LEU A 415 12.07 7.33 4.23
C LEU A 415 11.82 6.73 5.61
N LYS A 416 10.57 6.63 6.02
CA LYS A 416 10.16 5.92 7.24
C LYS A 416 9.23 4.76 6.91
N LEU A 417 9.26 3.75 7.77
CA LEU A 417 8.33 2.64 7.73
C LEU A 417 7.20 2.86 8.74
N VAL A 418 5.96 2.67 8.27
CA VAL A 418 4.73 2.96 9.05
C VAL A 418 3.93 1.74 9.44
#